data_AF-A0A852LC58-F1
#
_entry.id   AF-A0A852LC58-F1
#
_cell.length_a   1.000
_cell.length_b   1.000
_cell.length_c   1.000
_cell.angle_alpha   90.00
_cell.angle_beta   90.00
_cell.angle_gamma   90.00
#
_symmetry.space_group_name_H-M   'P 1'
#
loop_
_entity.id
_entity.type
_entity.pdbx_description
1 polymer ?
#
loop_
_entity_poly.entity_id
_entity_poly.type
_entity_poly.pdbx_seq_one_letter_code
_entity_poly.pdbx_strand_id
1 'polypeptide(L)'
;FAVCSNTGEENLWTTHSQTDPPGSNEIFKTCGQPEVPRTLKRIYGGAKTTAGKHPWVASLQLKTARESSHFCGGVLIKACWVLTAGHCIEEPVENLQVVLGKQNLKKREHQEQIFDVEKIFVHSKYREKDGVPHNDI
;
A
#
# COMPACT_ATOMS: atom_id res chain seq x y z
N PHE A 1 -6.98 13.00 -0.66
CA PHE A 1 -5.85 12.19 -0.17
C PHE A 1 -4.56 12.90 -0.56
N ALA A 2 -3.55 12.90 0.32
CA ALA A 2 -2.34 13.72 0.16
C ALA A 2 -1.48 13.24 -1.01
N VAL A 3 -0.75 14.18 -1.63
CA VAL A 3 0.26 13.90 -2.66
C VAL A 3 1.48 13.27 -1.98
N CYS A 4 1.99 12.17 -2.55
CA CYS A 4 3.28 11.61 -2.16
C CYS A 4 4.39 12.44 -2.76
N SER A 5 4.76 13.52 -2.09
CA SER A 5 5.88 14.38 -2.48
C SER A 5 7.04 14.23 -1.52
N ASN A 6 8.22 14.10 -2.10
CA ASN A 6 9.47 13.77 -1.45
C ASN A 6 9.95 14.88 -0.52
N THR A 7 9.85 14.66 0.79
CA THR A 7 10.71 15.31 1.80
C THR A 7 10.91 14.30 2.93
N GLY A 8 12.01 13.54 2.86
CA GLY A 8 12.27 12.47 3.83
C GLY A 8 13.58 11.74 3.58
N GLU A 9 14.68 12.47 3.46
CA GLU A 9 15.99 11.91 3.83
C GLU A 9 16.05 11.83 5.36
N GLU A 10 15.77 10.67 5.94
CA GLU A 10 16.07 10.42 7.35
C GLU A 10 17.55 10.06 7.50
N ASN A 11 18.37 11.06 7.81
CA ASN A 11 19.61 10.86 8.54
C ASN A 11 19.73 11.89 9.66
N LEU A 12 19.73 11.33 10.89
CA LEU A 12 20.51 11.73 12.05
C LEU A 12 20.24 13.10 12.70
N TRP A 13 19.46 13.07 13.79
CA TRP A 13 19.55 13.92 14.99
C TRP A 13 19.96 15.38 14.75
N THR A 14 18.99 16.27 14.50
CA THR A 14 19.11 17.67 14.96
C THR A 14 17.72 18.33 15.00
N THR A 15 17.40 18.86 16.19
CA THR A 15 16.55 20.03 16.48
C THR A 15 15.39 20.39 15.53
N HIS A 16 14.18 20.40 16.12
CA HIS A 16 12.96 21.05 15.62
C HIS A 16 13.20 22.31 14.78
N SER A 17 12.73 22.29 13.53
CA SER A 17 12.13 23.48 12.92
C SER A 17 11.11 23.05 11.85
N GLN A 18 9.84 23.36 12.12
CA GLN A 18 8.70 23.12 11.24
C GLN A 18 8.76 24.05 10.02
N THR A 19 8.68 23.47 8.81
CA THR A 19 8.01 24.09 7.65
C THR A 19 7.35 22.99 6.82
N ASP A 20 6.46 22.20 7.43
CA ASP A 20 5.50 21.41 6.67
C ASP A 20 4.33 22.33 6.25
N PRO A 21 3.88 22.29 4.98
CA PRO A 21 2.72 23.05 4.54
C PRO A 21 1.46 22.63 5.32
N PRO A 22 0.55 23.57 5.64
CA PRO A 22 -0.64 23.30 6.44
C PRO A 22 -1.62 22.44 5.64
N GLY A 23 -1.58 21.13 5.84
CA GLY A 23 -2.55 20.21 5.23
C GLY A 23 -2.13 18.73 5.14
N SER A 24 -0.85 18.39 5.30
CA SER A 24 -0.38 17.00 5.19
C SER A 24 -0.75 16.14 6.42
N ASN A 25 -0.76 16.73 7.62
CA ASN A 25 -0.98 16.01 8.88
C ASN A 25 -2.45 15.80 9.29
N GLU A 26 -3.42 16.41 8.59
CA GLU A 26 -4.84 16.26 8.90
C GLU A 26 -5.48 15.02 8.26
N ILE A 27 -4.95 14.55 7.12
CA ILE A 27 -5.58 13.51 6.28
C ILE A 27 -5.35 12.09 6.84
N PHE A 28 -4.38 11.90 7.73
CA PHE A 28 -4.00 10.58 8.27
C PHE A 28 -4.13 10.47 9.80
N LYS A 29 -4.99 11.30 10.42
CA LYS A 29 -5.20 11.28 11.88
C LYS A 29 -5.78 9.98 12.42
N THR A 30 -6.45 9.20 11.58
CA THR A 30 -7.17 7.98 11.97
C THR A 30 -6.79 6.81 11.07
N CYS A 31 -6.60 5.64 11.66
CA CYS A 31 -6.37 4.38 10.95
C CYS A 31 -7.46 3.35 11.27
N GLY A 32 -7.65 2.35 10.40
CA GLY A 32 -8.53 1.21 10.65
C GLY A 32 -10.03 1.51 10.63
N GLN A 33 -10.44 2.71 10.23
CA GLN A 33 -11.84 3.11 10.09
C GLN A 33 -12.30 2.92 8.63
N PRO A 34 -13.29 2.04 8.37
CA PRO A 34 -13.85 1.90 7.03
C PRO A 34 -14.80 3.05 6.71
N GLU A 35 -14.95 3.39 5.44
CA GLU A 35 -15.93 4.40 4.99
C GLU A 35 -17.37 3.88 5.15
N VAL A 36 -17.54 2.57 5.05
CA VAL A 36 -18.82 1.88 5.22
C VAL A 36 -18.77 1.04 6.50
N PRO A 37 -19.74 1.17 7.43
CA PRO A 37 -19.78 0.39 8.66
C PRO A 37 -19.65 -1.12 8.40
N ARG A 38 -18.73 -1.75 9.12
CA ARG A 38 -18.47 -3.18 9.00
C ARG A 38 -19.38 -3.93 9.96
N THR A 39 -20.29 -4.75 9.43
CA THR A 39 -20.91 -5.80 10.24
C THR A 39 -19.88 -6.90 10.44
N LEU A 40 -19.44 -7.12 11.68
CA LEU A 40 -18.50 -8.17 12.03
C LEU A 40 -19.18 -9.53 11.79
N LYS A 41 -18.87 -10.15 10.66
CA LYS A 41 -19.25 -11.53 10.34
C LYS A 41 -17.99 -12.36 10.21
N ARG A 42 -18.04 -13.58 10.76
CA ARG A 42 -16.98 -14.56 10.52
C ARG A 42 -16.92 -14.85 9.02
N ILE A 43 -15.71 -14.78 8.46
CA ILE A 43 -15.51 -15.06 7.04
C ILE A 43 -15.43 -16.58 6.87
N TYR A 44 -16.52 -17.20 6.44
CA TYR A 44 -16.55 -18.55 5.87
C TYR A 44 -17.04 -18.45 4.44
N GLY A 45 -16.30 -18.99 3.48
CA GLY A 45 -16.68 -18.97 2.05
C GLY A 45 -16.58 -17.60 1.35
N GLY A 46 -16.30 -16.52 2.07
CA GLY A 46 -16.09 -15.19 1.49
C GLY A 46 -17.34 -14.60 0.83
N ALA A 47 -17.34 -13.28 0.64
CA ALA A 47 -18.32 -12.61 -0.20
C ALA A 47 -17.62 -11.43 -0.87
N LYS A 48 -18.11 -11.02 -2.04
CA LYS A 48 -17.66 -9.77 -2.66
C LYS A 48 -17.89 -8.62 -1.68
N THR A 49 -16.85 -7.84 -1.43
CA THR A 49 -16.97 -6.64 -0.59
C THR A 49 -17.61 -5.49 -1.38
N THR A 50 -17.87 -4.37 -0.72
CA THR A 50 -18.33 -3.13 -1.36
C THR A 50 -17.23 -2.09 -1.29
N ALA A 51 -17.20 -1.15 -2.24
CA ALA A 51 -16.26 -0.04 -2.21
C ALA A 51 -16.31 0.68 -0.85
N GLY A 52 -15.15 1.13 -0.36
CA GLY A 52 -15.01 1.83 0.92
C GLY A 52 -15.01 0.96 2.17
N LYS A 53 -15.32 -0.35 2.11
CA LYS A 53 -15.27 -1.23 3.30
C LYS A 53 -13.85 -1.55 3.77
N HIS A 54 -12.88 -1.52 2.87
CA HIS A 54 -11.48 -1.80 3.16
C HIS A 54 -10.59 -0.77 2.46
N PRO A 55 -10.65 0.52 2.86
CA PRO A 55 -10.02 1.62 2.13
C PRO A 55 -8.49 1.51 2.11
N TRP A 56 -7.90 0.75 3.02
CA TRP A 56 -6.46 0.50 3.11
C TRP A 56 -5.95 -0.62 2.19
N VAL A 57 -6.82 -1.38 1.52
CA VAL A 57 -6.36 -2.49 0.65
C VAL A 57 -5.66 -1.93 -0.59
N ALA A 58 -4.44 -2.40 -0.81
CA ALA A 58 -3.61 -2.05 -1.95
C ALA A 58 -3.46 -3.24 -2.91
N SER A 59 -3.48 -2.95 -4.20
CA SER A 59 -3.16 -3.88 -5.28
C SER A 59 -1.75 -3.56 -5.77
N LEU A 60 -0.79 -4.45 -5.53
CA LEU A 60 0.53 -4.37 -6.13
C LEU A 60 0.44 -4.93 -7.55
N GLN A 61 1.02 -4.20 -8.50
CA GLN A 61 0.94 -4.54 -9.92
C GLN A 61 2.29 -4.43 -10.60
N LEU A 62 2.52 -5.31 -11.58
CA LEU A 62 3.65 -5.25 -12.48
C LEU A 62 3.29 -4.41 -13.69
N LYS A 63 4.11 -3.41 -13.98
CA LYS A 63 4.03 -2.57 -15.17
C LYS A 63 4.62 -3.34 -16.35
N THR A 64 3.83 -3.49 -17.41
CA THR A 64 4.34 -3.99 -18.70
C THR A 64 4.09 -2.94 -19.78
N ALA A 65 4.72 -3.10 -20.95
CA ALA A 65 4.52 -2.21 -22.09
C ALA A 65 3.07 -2.15 -22.61
N ARG A 66 2.24 -3.14 -22.27
CA ARG A 66 0.85 -3.24 -22.75
C ARG A 66 -0.16 -2.89 -21.65
N GLU A 67 -0.02 -3.54 -20.51
CA GLU A 67 -0.94 -3.38 -19.38
C GLU A 67 -0.27 -3.71 -18.05
N SER A 68 -0.78 -3.14 -16.97
CA SER A 68 -0.35 -3.50 -15.62
C SER A 68 -1.21 -4.62 -15.05
N SER A 69 -0.60 -5.60 -14.38
CA SER A 69 -1.31 -6.77 -13.84
C SER A 69 -1.08 -6.93 -12.34
N HIS A 70 -2.15 -7.24 -11.61
CA HIS A 70 -2.08 -7.51 -10.18
C HIS A 70 -1.41 -8.86 -9.90
N PHE A 71 -0.50 -8.86 -8.94
CA PHE A 71 0.21 -10.07 -8.52
C PHE A 71 0.22 -10.27 -7.00
N CYS A 72 0.25 -9.21 -6.19
CA CYS A 72 0.21 -9.27 -4.73
C CYS A 72 -0.69 -8.22 -4.10
N GLY A 73 -1.13 -8.46 -2.86
CA GLY A 73 -1.86 -7.50 -2.05
C GLY A 73 -0.95 -6.73 -1.09
N GLY A 74 -1.44 -5.61 -0.57
CA GLY A 74 -0.76 -4.84 0.46
C GLY A 74 -1.75 -4.01 1.29
N VAL A 75 -1.23 -3.27 2.26
CA VAL A 75 -2.03 -2.43 3.17
C VAL A 75 -1.39 -1.04 3.28
N LEU A 76 -2.16 0.01 3.03
CA LEU A 76 -1.77 1.38 3.33
C LEU A 76 -1.68 1.57 4.85
N ILE A 77 -0.48 1.84 5.38
CA ILE A 77 -0.23 2.00 6.83
C ILE A 77 0.00 3.46 7.23
N LYS A 78 0.45 4.29 6.29
CA LYS A 78 0.64 5.74 6.43
C LYS A 78 0.55 6.37 5.04
N ALA A 79 0.39 7.69 4.97
CA ALA A 79 0.63 8.46 3.75
C ALA A 79 1.88 7.94 3.03
N CYS A 80 1.73 7.42 1.81
CA CYS A 80 2.84 6.98 0.95
C CYS A 80 3.62 5.75 1.47
N TRP A 81 3.09 5.03 2.46
CA TRP A 81 3.68 3.80 2.95
C TRP A 81 2.69 2.65 2.84
N VAL A 82 3.07 1.65 2.03
CA VAL A 82 2.31 0.41 1.85
C VAL A 82 3.12 -0.72 2.44
N LEU A 83 2.49 -1.49 3.31
CA LEU A 83 3.02 -2.71 3.89
C LEU A 83 2.61 -3.91 3.02
N THR A 84 3.54 -4.81 2.77
CA THR A 84 3.31 -6.07 2.03
C THR A 84 4.17 -7.18 2.63
N ALA A 85 4.14 -8.37 2.04
CA ALA A 85 5.04 -9.46 2.37
C ALA A 85 6.36 -9.34 1.59
N GLY A 86 7.47 -9.76 2.20
CA GLY A 86 8.80 -9.75 1.58
C GLY A 86 8.87 -10.60 0.32
N HIS A 87 8.19 -11.75 0.28
CA HIS A 87 8.10 -12.61 -0.90
C HIS A 87 7.36 -11.97 -2.08
N CYS A 88 6.58 -10.91 -1.85
CA CYS A 88 5.96 -10.16 -2.95
C CYS A 88 6.95 -9.22 -3.65
N ILE A 89 8.16 -9.05 -3.11
CA ILE A 89 9.15 -8.13 -3.66
C ILE A 89 10.24 -8.95 -4.36
N GLU A 90 9.97 -9.26 -5.62
CA GLU A 90 10.92 -9.96 -6.51
C GLU A 90 11.39 -9.07 -7.67
N GLU A 91 10.67 -7.97 -7.92
CA GLU A 91 10.81 -7.13 -9.11
C GLU A 91 11.37 -5.75 -8.77
N PRO A 92 12.12 -5.11 -9.68
CA PRO A 92 12.64 -3.76 -9.49
C PRO A 92 11.54 -2.72 -9.27
N VAL A 93 11.88 -1.64 -8.56
CA VAL A 93 10.98 -0.51 -8.26
C VAL A 93 10.31 0.03 -9.53
N GLU A 94 11.07 0.12 -10.63
CA GLU A 94 10.62 0.69 -11.90
C GLU A 94 9.53 -0.14 -12.58
N ASN A 95 9.45 -1.43 -12.24
CA ASN A 95 8.44 -2.36 -12.74
C ASN A 95 7.19 -2.40 -11.86
N LEU A 96 7.19 -1.72 -10.71
CA LEU A 96 6.12 -1.83 -9.72
C LEU A 96 5.26 -0.57 -9.68
N GLN A 97 3.96 -0.78 -9.50
CA GLN A 97 3.01 0.25 -9.11
C GLN A 97 2.06 -0.26 -8.04
N VAL A 98 1.48 0.66 -7.27
CA VAL A 98 0.44 0.38 -6.29
C VAL A 98 -0.85 1.05 -6.70
N VAL A 99 -1.95 0.30 -6.63
CA VAL A 99 -3.30 0.82 -6.86
C VAL A 99 -4.13 0.72 -5.60
N LEU A 100 -4.63 1.87 -5.13
CA LEU A 100 -5.56 2.01 -4.00
C LEU A 100 -6.98 2.27 -4.50
N GLY A 101 -7.99 1.98 -3.65
CA GLY A 101 -9.40 2.21 -3.97
C GLY A 101 -10.00 1.25 -5.02
N LYS A 102 -9.22 0.25 -5.46
CA LYS A 102 -9.64 -0.73 -6.46
C LYS A 102 -10.53 -1.81 -5.85
N GLN A 103 -11.66 -2.07 -6.48
CA GLN A 103 -12.67 -3.05 -6.06
C GLN A 103 -12.80 -4.20 -7.07
N ASN A 104 -12.58 -3.95 -8.37
CA ASN A 104 -12.58 -4.98 -9.40
C ASN A 104 -11.31 -4.93 -10.25
N LEU A 105 -10.49 -5.97 -10.17
CA LEU A 105 -9.23 -6.09 -10.93
C LEU A 105 -9.43 -5.98 -12.46
N LYS A 106 -10.61 -6.33 -12.98
CA LYS A 106 -10.91 -6.35 -14.42
C LYS A 106 -11.52 -5.05 -14.95
N LYS A 107 -11.75 -4.05 -14.09
CA LYS A 107 -12.39 -2.78 -14.48
C LYS A 107 -11.55 -1.61 -14.00
N ARG A 108 -11.56 -0.53 -14.78
CA ARG A 108 -11.08 0.78 -14.36
C ARG A 108 -12.18 1.47 -13.58
N GLU A 109 -11.86 1.99 -12.40
CA GLU A 109 -12.83 2.59 -11.48
C GLU A 109 -12.45 4.04 -11.15
N HIS A 110 -13.41 4.94 -11.04
CA HIS A 110 -13.12 6.38 -10.88
C HIS A 110 -12.42 6.73 -9.58
N GLN A 111 -12.63 5.93 -8.54
CA GLN A 111 -12.01 6.09 -7.23
C GLN A 111 -10.61 5.46 -7.12
N GLU A 112 -10.14 4.77 -8.17
CA GLU A 112 -8.84 4.11 -8.13
C GLU A 112 -7.71 5.14 -8.27
N GLN A 113 -6.67 4.99 -7.45
CA GLN A 113 -5.49 5.84 -7.47
C GLN A 113 -4.27 4.98 -7.73
N ILE A 114 -3.48 5.34 -8.74
CA ILE A 114 -2.30 4.60 -9.17
C ILE A 114 -1.06 5.41 -8.76
N PHE A 115 -0.12 4.76 -8.08
CA PHE A 115 1.12 5.36 -7.61
C PHE A 115 2.29 4.51 -8.08
N ASP A 116 3.32 5.14 -8.63
CA ASP A 116 4.61 4.50 -8.82
C ASP A 116 5.27 4.25 -7.45
N VAL A 117 6.05 3.17 -7.37
CA VAL A 117 6.86 2.88 -6.18
C VAL A 117 8.13 3.73 -6.26
N GLU A 118 8.52 4.35 -5.15
CA GLU A 118 9.78 5.11 -5.07
C GLU A 118 10.91 4.27 -4.48
N LYS A 119 10.62 3.55 -3.40
CA LYS A 119 11.60 2.76 -2.64
C LYS A 119 10.94 1.51 -2.08
N ILE A 120 11.77 0.51 -1.83
CA ILE A 120 11.40 -0.79 -1.29
C ILE A 120 12.32 -1.10 -0.11
N PHE A 121 11.72 -1.54 1.00
CA PHE A 121 12.43 -1.89 2.22
C PHE A 121 12.04 -3.31 2.65
N VAL A 122 12.70 -4.32 2.09
CA VAL A 122 12.52 -5.71 2.53
C VAL A 122 13.24 -5.90 3.86
N HIS A 123 12.63 -6.64 4.78
CA HIS A 123 13.24 -6.95 6.06
C HIS A 123 14.62 -7.59 5.86
N SER A 124 15.65 -7.06 6.52
CA SER A 124 17.06 -7.48 6.35
C SER A 124 17.35 -8.97 6.61
N LYS A 125 16.46 -9.63 7.36
CA LYS A 125 16.53 -11.07 7.65
C LYS A 125 15.48 -11.91 6.91
N TYR A 126 14.82 -11.33 5.89
CA TYR A 126 13.94 -12.09 5.02
C TYR A 126 14.70 -13.25 4.41
N ARG A 127 14.12 -14.44 4.49
CA ARG A 127 14.68 -15.66 3.90
C ARG A 127 13.57 -16.67 3.67
N GLU A 128 13.73 -17.45 2.63
CA GLU A 128 12.89 -18.62 2.40
C GLU A 128 13.73 -19.88 2.60
N LYS A 129 13.19 -20.83 3.37
CA LYS A 129 13.84 -22.13 3.60
C LYS A 129 12.81 -23.23 3.41
N ASP A 130 13.08 -24.16 2.50
CA ASP A 130 12.21 -25.30 2.21
C ASP A 130 10.76 -24.89 1.86
N GLY A 131 10.58 -23.76 1.16
CA GLY A 131 9.28 -23.18 0.82
C GLY A 131 8.59 -22.44 1.96
N VAL A 132 9.28 -22.23 3.10
CA VAL A 132 8.75 -21.52 4.26
C VAL A 132 9.39 -20.13 4.34
N PRO A 133 8.60 -19.05 4.15
CA PRO A 133 9.12 -17.70 4.27
C PRO A 133 9.26 -17.28 5.74
N HIS A 134 10.38 -16.65 6.08
CA HIS A 134 10.69 -16.13 7.41
C HIS A 134 11.01 -14.63 7.34
N ASN A 135 10.51 -13.86 8.31
CA ASN A 135 10.57 -12.39 8.28
C ASN A 135 10.02 -11.83 6.96
N ASP A 136 8.87 -12.38 6.55
CA ASP A 136 8.21 -12.13 5.27
C ASP A 136 7.48 -10.79 5.27
N ILE A 137 8.25 -9.72 5.26
CA ILE A 137 7.80 -8.32 5.35
C ILE A 137 8.76 -7.38 4.63
#